data_AF-A0A2D6RRD9-F1
#
_entry.id   AF-A0A2D6RRD9-F1
#
_cell.length_a   1.000
_cell.length_b   1.000
_cell.length_c   1.000
_cell.angle_alpha   90.00
_cell.angle_beta   90.00
_cell.angle_gamma   90.00
#
_symmetry.space_group_name_H-M   'P 1'
#
loop_
_entity.id
_entity.type
_entity.pdbx_description
1 polymer ?
#
loop_
_entity_poly.entity_id
_entity_poly.type
_entity_poly.pdbx_seq_one_letter_code
_entity_poly.pdbx_strand_id
1 'polypeptide(L)'
;MHNFDRRSFIKAVSTLAVIGSVEPFLNRGVLAAGSDLVPPPDLFDPGLVDLTFWLQPRTLEMVRPQSGERLNITYWKDGHLNPIAYEQICGLLRDVQANQVFRMDTQIIDTLWAAQAFVRRYGFVAPVEITSGYRSPKTNARLIEKGLPAARNSLHLKGQAVDFRLPGLHPRVLGELVEGFRAGGVGFYFRVGAKGGWIHADTGPERVWRG
;
A
#
# COMPACT_ATOMS: atom_id res chain seq x y z
N MET A 1 -7.57 -19.26 -25.15
CA MET A 1 -7.45 -18.30 -24.04
C MET A 1 -7.32 -19.11 -22.76
N HIS A 2 -6.12 -19.20 -22.19
CA HIS A 2 -5.93 -19.89 -20.91
C HIS A 2 -6.51 -19.01 -19.79
N ASN A 3 -7.54 -19.50 -19.10
CA ASN A 3 -7.99 -18.90 -17.84
C ASN A 3 -6.86 -19.04 -16.83
N PHE A 4 -6.12 -17.96 -16.59
CA PHE A 4 -5.20 -17.90 -15.46
C PHE A 4 -6.02 -17.80 -14.18
N ASP A 5 -6.02 -18.88 -13.39
CA ASP A 5 -6.66 -18.91 -12.07
C ASP A 5 -6.01 -17.89 -11.11
N ARG A 6 -6.83 -17.26 -10.26
CA ARG A 6 -6.50 -16.23 -9.25
C ARG A 6 -5.28 -16.60 -8.41
N ARG A 7 -5.21 -17.85 -7.96
CA ARG A 7 -4.08 -18.36 -7.16
C ARG A 7 -2.79 -18.46 -7.97
N SER A 8 -2.90 -18.76 -9.27
CA SER A 8 -1.77 -18.91 -10.18
C SER A 8 -1.18 -17.55 -10.56
N PHE A 9 -2.02 -16.52 -10.74
CA PHE A 9 -1.58 -15.15 -10.99
C PHE A 9 -0.75 -14.60 -9.83
N ILE A 10 -1.28 -14.67 -8.61
CA ILE A 10 -0.57 -14.19 -7.42
C ILE A 10 0.70 -15.00 -7.18
N LYS A 11 0.65 -16.33 -7.29
CA LYS A 11 1.85 -17.18 -7.20
C LYS A 11 2.90 -16.76 -8.22
N ALA A 12 2.54 -16.55 -9.49
CA ALA A 12 3.48 -16.13 -10.53
C ALA A 12 4.16 -14.79 -10.20
N VAL A 13 3.41 -13.80 -9.69
CA VAL A 13 3.95 -12.50 -9.26
C VAL A 13 4.88 -12.67 -8.04
N SER A 14 4.52 -13.51 -7.07
CA SER A 14 5.37 -13.78 -5.90
C SER A 14 6.61 -14.65 -6.20
N THR A 15 6.55 -15.58 -7.16
CA THR A 15 7.71 -16.41 -7.57
C THR A 15 8.75 -15.58 -8.31
N LEU A 16 8.33 -14.55 -9.06
CA LEU A 16 9.22 -13.55 -9.64
C LEU A 16 10.01 -12.74 -8.58
N ALA A 17 9.55 -12.71 -7.33
CA ALA A 17 10.23 -12.02 -6.24
C ALA A 17 11.26 -12.88 -5.46
N VAL A 18 11.36 -14.19 -5.73
CA VAL A 18 12.23 -15.11 -4.95
C VAL A 18 13.58 -15.42 -5.62
N ILE A 19 13.81 -15.04 -6.89
CA ILE A 19 15.10 -15.29 -7.55
C ILE A 19 16.07 -14.14 -7.24
N GLY A 20 16.62 -14.18 -6.03
CA GLY A 20 17.62 -13.22 -5.54
C GLY A 20 18.60 -13.86 -4.59
N SER A 21 19.17 -15.03 -4.94
CA SER A 21 20.31 -15.64 -4.22
C SER A 21 21.01 -16.69 -5.10
N VAL A 22 22.20 -16.31 -5.60
CA VAL A 22 23.40 -17.10 -5.95
C VAL A 22 23.36 -18.34 -6.88
N GLU A 23 24.27 -18.25 -7.87
CA GLU A 23 24.95 -19.24 -8.73
C GLU A 23 24.46 -19.44 -10.20
N PRO A 24 25.38 -19.55 -11.19
CA PRO A 24 25.10 -19.35 -12.60
C PRO A 24 25.30 -20.63 -13.43
N PHE A 25 24.23 -21.28 -13.88
CA PHE A 25 24.33 -22.24 -14.98
C PHE A 25 23.15 -22.13 -15.93
N LEU A 26 23.50 -22.13 -17.22
CA LEU A 26 22.65 -22.05 -18.39
C LEU A 26 21.29 -22.74 -18.21
N ASN A 27 20.21 -21.99 -18.43
CA ASN A 27 19.20 -22.47 -19.36
C ASN A 27 18.56 -21.29 -20.10
N ARG A 28 18.75 -21.28 -21.42
CA ARG A 28 18.05 -20.38 -22.35
C ARG A 28 16.56 -20.63 -22.23
N GLY A 29 15.79 -19.59 -21.92
CA GLY A 29 14.34 -19.63 -22.15
C GLY A 29 13.44 -19.04 -21.07
N VAL A 30 13.80 -17.93 -20.42
CA VAL A 30 12.80 -17.07 -19.75
C VAL A 30 13.23 -15.61 -19.89
N LEU A 31 13.10 -15.07 -21.10
CA LEU A 31 13.03 -13.63 -21.31
C LEU A 31 11.69 -13.35 -21.98
N ALA A 32 10.96 -12.37 -21.44
CA ALA A 32 9.64 -11.89 -21.83
C ALA A 32 8.41 -12.62 -21.22
N ALA A 33 8.20 -12.46 -19.91
CA ALA A 33 6.88 -12.52 -19.30
C ALA A 33 6.78 -11.48 -18.17
N GLY A 34 6.94 -10.21 -18.52
CA GLY A 34 7.02 -9.11 -17.57
C GLY A 34 6.47 -7.82 -18.17
N SER A 35 5.17 -7.79 -18.45
CA SER A 35 4.41 -6.55 -18.70
C SER A 35 2.89 -6.78 -18.76
N ASP A 36 2.44 -7.99 -19.11
CA ASP A 36 1.03 -8.22 -19.50
C ASP A 36 0.25 -9.11 -18.53
N LEU A 37 0.67 -9.15 -17.27
CA LEU A 37 -0.13 -9.74 -16.21
C LEU A 37 -1.21 -8.74 -15.81
N VAL A 38 -2.30 -8.72 -16.59
CA VAL A 38 -3.57 -8.10 -16.20
C VAL A 38 -4.17 -8.99 -15.12
N PRO A 39 -4.38 -8.49 -13.89
CA PRO A 39 -5.03 -9.29 -12.88
C PRO A 39 -6.43 -9.69 -13.37
N PRO A 40 -6.89 -10.91 -13.03
CA PRO A 40 -8.25 -11.31 -13.29
C PRO A 40 -9.25 -10.23 -12.83
N PRO A 41 -10.30 -9.92 -13.59
CA PRO A 41 -11.25 -8.84 -13.26
C PRO A 41 -11.98 -9.05 -11.92
N ASP A 42 -11.98 -10.29 -11.41
CA ASP A 42 -12.54 -10.74 -10.13
C ASP A 42 -11.48 -10.86 -9.00
N LEU A 43 -10.20 -10.54 -9.28
CA LEU A 43 -9.12 -10.62 -8.28
C LEU A 43 -9.42 -9.76 -7.05
N PHE A 44 -10.26 -8.75 -7.19
CA PHE A 44 -10.64 -7.80 -6.16
C PHE A 44 -12.16 -7.62 -6.09
N ASP A 45 -12.94 -8.68 -6.34
CA ASP A 45 -14.39 -8.65 -6.11
C ASP A 45 -14.66 -8.37 -4.62
N PRO A 46 -15.27 -7.22 -4.25
CA PRO A 46 -15.65 -6.94 -2.88
C PRO A 46 -16.68 -7.94 -2.33
N GLY A 47 -17.40 -8.66 -3.19
CA GLY A 47 -18.24 -9.81 -2.83
C GLY A 47 -17.46 -11.03 -2.32
N LEU A 48 -16.14 -11.11 -2.57
CA LEU A 48 -15.25 -12.14 -2.03
C LEU A 48 -14.61 -11.73 -0.68
N VAL A 49 -14.84 -10.48 -0.24
CA VAL A 49 -14.43 -9.97 1.07
C VAL A 49 -15.66 -9.95 1.97
N ASP A 50 -15.99 -11.12 2.51
CA ASP A 50 -17.15 -11.30 3.37
C ASP A 50 -17.07 -10.49 4.67
N LEU A 51 -18.19 -10.40 5.40
CA LEU A 51 -18.23 -9.77 6.72
C LEU A 51 -17.17 -10.35 7.66
N THR A 52 -16.81 -11.63 7.51
CA THR A 52 -15.80 -12.25 8.37
C THR A 52 -14.41 -11.65 8.19
N PHE A 53 -14.05 -11.15 7.00
CA PHE A 53 -12.82 -10.36 6.81
C PHE A 53 -12.83 -9.11 7.68
N TRP A 54 -13.86 -8.27 7.54
CA TRP A 54 -13.92 -6.95 8.17
C TRP A 54 -14.05 -7.00 9.70
N LEU A 55 -14.48 -8.14 10.24
CA LEU A 55 -14.58 -8.43 11.67
C LEU A 55 -13.27 -8.96 12.28
N GLN A 56 -12.24 -9.25 11.48
CA GLN A 56 -10.96 -9.70 12.03
C GLN A 56 -10.28 -8.61 12.87
N PRO A 57 -9.53 -8.98 13.92
CA PRO A 57 -8.64 -8.05 14.60
C PRO A 57 -7.69 -7.37 13.60
N ARG A 58 -7.62 -6.04 13.65
CA ARG A 58 -6.84 -5.25 12.70
C ARG A 58 -5.44 -5.04 13.20
N THR A 59 -4.56 -5.98 12.83
CA THR A 59 -3.12 -5.91 13.10
C THR A 59 -2.37 -5.40 11.89
N LEU A 60 -1.67 -4.28 12.07
CA LEU A 60 -0.84 -3.65 11.05
C LEU A 60 0.64 -3.88 11.36
N GLU A 61 1.37 -4.40 10.38
CA GLU A 61 2.83 -4.40 10.36
C GLU A 61 3.29 -3.31 9.39
N MET A 62 3.94 -2.28 9.91
CA MET A 62 4.31 -1.07 9.18
C MET A 62 5.79 -0.76 9.36
N VAL A 63 6.39 -0.21 8.31
CA VAL A 63 7.76 0.29 8.31
C VAL A 63 7.76 1.67 7.68
N ARG A 64 8.56 2.58 8.24
CA ARG A 64 8.86 3.89 7.65
C ARG A 64 10.31 3.90 7.19
N PRO A 65 10.62 3.56 5.92
CA PRO A 65 12.00 3.39 5.47
C PRO A 65 12.90 4.62 5.67
N GLN A 66 12.33 5.83 5.65
CA GLN A 66 13.10 7.07 5.81
C GLN A 66 13.61 7.30 7.23
N SER A 67 12.88 6.83 8.25
CA SER A 67 13.26 6.96 9.67
C SER A 67 13.74 5.66 10.29
N GLY A 68 13.51 4.52 9.62
CA GLY A 68 13.80 3.18 10.16
C GLY A 68 12.78 2.68 11.19
N GLU A 69 11.75 3.48 11.50
CA GLU A 69 10.72 3.13 12.47
C GLU A 69 9.88 1.94 11.99
N ARG A 70 9.52 1.07 12.93
CA ARG A 70 8.71 -0.12 12.69
C ARG A 70 7.62 -0.21 13.73
N LEU A 71 6.46 -0.71 13.34
CA LEU A 71 5.32 -0.93 14.22
C LEU A 71 4.64 -2.25 13.83
N ASN A 72 4.33 -3.08 14.81
CA ASN A 72 3.45 -4.23 14.64
C ASN A 72 2.41 -4.20 15.75
N ILE A 73 1.19 -3.79 15.43
CA ILE A 73 0.18 -3.50 16.46
C ILE A 73 -1.24 -3.79 16.01
N THR A 74 -2.05 -4.29 16.94
CA THR A 74 -3.50 -4.39 16.80
C THR A 74 -4.16 -3.10 17.27
N TYR A 75 -4.75 -2.34 16.35
CA TYR A 75 -5.40 -1.07 16.67
C TYR A 75 -6.92 -1.17 16.78
N TRP A 76 -7.52 -2.24 16.27
CA TRP A 76 -8.96 -2.46 16.37
C TRP A 76 -9.24 -3.95 16.60
N LYS A 77 -10.19 -4.25 17.50
CA LYS A 77 -10.65 -5.61 17.77
C LYS A 77 -12.05 -5.56 18.40
N ASP A 78 -12.92 -6.49 18.01
CA ASP A 78 -14.25 -6.70 18.60
C ASP A 78 -15.10 -5.40 18.68
N GLY A 79 -15.03 -4.56 17.64
CA GLY A 79 -15.78 -3.29 17.59
C GLY A 79 -15.07 -2.11 18.26
N HIS A 80 -13.95 -2.32 18.94
CA HIS A 80 -13.28 -1.30 19.74
C HIS A 80 -11.95 -0.86 19.11
N LEU A 81 -11.78 0.46 18.98
CA LEU A 81 -10.50 1.09 18.66
C LEU A 81 -9.63 1.15 19.92
N ASN A 82 -8.37 0.72 19.82
CA ASN A 82 -7.36 0.95 20.84
C ASN A 82 -6.72 2.34 20.62
N PRO A 83 -6.97 3.32 21.51
CA PRO A 83 -6.51 4.70 21.30
C PRO A 83 -4.98 4.81 21.35
N ILE A 84 -4.30 4.02 22.19
CA ILE A 84 -2.83 4.03 22.30
C ILE A 84 -2.21 3.51 21.00
N ALA A 85 -2.75 2.42 20.46
CA ALA A 85 -2.30 1.87 19.19
C ALA A 85 -2.54 2.85 18.02
N TYR A 86 -3.70 3.50 18.02
CA TYR A 86 -4.04 4.53 17.04
C TYR A 86 -3.06 5.71 17.08
N GLU A 87 -2.69 6.20 18.27
CA GLU A 87 -1.69 7.27 18.41
C GLU A 87 -0.31 6.84 17.91
N GLN A 88 0.10 5.60 18.17
CA GLN A 88 1.35 5.05 17.65
C GLN A 88 1.36 4.96 16.11
N ILE A 89 0.23 4.57 15.51
CA ILE A 89 0.06 4.60 14.05
C ILE A 89 0.16 6.03 13.52
N CYS A 90 -0.53 7.00 14.15
CA CYS A 90 -0.42 8.42 13.77
C CYS A 90 1.03 8.93 13.90
N GLY A 91 1.76 8.46 14.91
CA GLY A 91 3.18 8.72 15.09
C GLY A 91 4.01 8.23 13.90
N LEU A 92 3.82 6.99 13.43
CA LEU A 92 4.55 6.46 12.26
C LEU A 92 4.14 7.18 10.95
N LEU A 93 2.87 7.55 10.83
CA LEU A 93 2.30 8.28 9.69
C LEU A 93 2.58 9.79 9.72
N ARG A 94 3.30 10.30 10.72
CA ARG A 94 3.60 11.73 10.86
C ARG A 94 4.38 12.31 9.68
N ASP A 95 4.42 13.64 9.63
CA ASP A 95 5.39 14.35 8.81
C ASP A 95 6.77 14.20 9.46
N VAL A 96 7.61 13.32 8.92
CA VAL A 96 8.96 13.04 9.45
C VAL A 96 9.90 14.23 9.25
N GLN A 97 9.70 15.05 8.22
CA GLN A 97 10.56 16.23 7.99
C GLN A 97 10.28 17.34 8.99
N ALA A 98 9.02 17.55 9.34
CA ALA A 98 8.61 18.53 10.34
C ALA A 98 8.56 17.95 11.77
N ASN A 99 8.69 16.63 11.91
CA ASN A 99 8.40 15.86 13.12
C ASN A 99 7.03 16.21 13.73
N GLN A 100 6.01 16.36 12.89
CA GLN A 100 4.66 16.77 13.29
C GLN A 100 3.68 15.64 13.14
N VAL A 101 3.17 15.17 14.28
CA VAL A 101 2.06 14.21 14.34
C VAL A 101 0.76 14.92 14.05
N PHE A 102 -0.14 14.25 13.33
CA PHE A 102 -1.47 14.73 13.04
C PHE A 102 -2.47 13.58 13.18
N ARG A 103 -3.72 13.91 13.49
CA ARG A 103 -4.79 12.92 13.58
C ARG A 103 -5.05 12.33 12.19
N MET A 104 -4.78 11.04 12.02
CA MET A 104 -5.04 10.34 10.76
C MET A 104 -6.49 9.85 10.71
N ASP A 105 -7.10 9.90 9.54
CA ASP A 105 -8.42 9.30 9.30
C ASP A 105 -8.36 7.79 9.57
N THR A 106 -9.29 7.27 10.37
CA THR A 106 -9.32 5.83 10.66
C THR A 106 -9.59 5.00 9.42
N GLN A 107 -10.34 5.55 8.45
CA GLN A 107 -10.63 4.86 7.19
C GLN A 107 -9.36 4.68 6.34
N ILE A 108 -8.40 5.63 6.37
CA ILE A 108 -7.14 5.43 5.64
C ILE A 108 -6.26 4.36 6.30
N ILE A 109 -6.32 4.25 7.63
CA ILE A 109 -5.63 3.18 8.37
C ILE A 109 -6.26 1.82 8.04
N ASP A 110 -7.59 1.77 7.96
CA ASP A 110 -8.33 0.56 7.55
C ASP A 110 -7.98 0.11 6.14
N THR A 111 -7.79 1.04 5.20
CA THR A 111 -7.31 0.74 3.84
C THR A 111 -5.94 0.07 3.85
N LEU A 112 -4.99 0.56 4.66
CA LEU A 112 -3.67 -0.06 4.81
C LEU A 112 -3.78 -1.49 5.36
N TRP A 113 -4.61 -1.66 6.39
CA TRP A 113 -4.83 -2.97 6.99
C TRP A 113 -5.48 -3.92 5.99
N ALA A 114 -6.53 -3.48 5.29
CA ALA A 114 -7.26 -4.29 4.33
C ALA A 114 -6.34 -4.76 3.20
N ALA A 115 -5.50 -3.87 2.66
CA ALA A 115 -4.51 -4.24 1.64
C ALA A 115 -3.53 -5.32 2.16
N GLN A 116 -2.95 -5.12 3.35
CA GLN A 116 -2.00 -6.08 3.94
C GLN A 116 -2.67 -7.43 4.28
N ALA A 117 -3.84 -7.40 4.93
CA ALA A 117 -4.57 -8.58 5.34
C ALA A 117 -5.06 -9.40 4.13
N PHE A 118 -5.52 -8.71 3.08
CA PHE A 118 -6.00 -9.37 1.87
C PHE A 118 -4.88 -10.16 1.19
N VAL A 119 -3.72 -9.55 0.95
CA VAL A 119 -2.62 -10.26 0.26
C VAL A 119 -2.03 -11.38 1.13
N ARG A 120 -2.06 -11.24 2.47
CA ARG A 120 -1.67 -12.30 3.41
C ARG A 120 -2.51 -13.58 3.25
N ARG A 121 -3.81 -13.47 2.89
CA ARG A 121 -4.67 -14.65 2.59
C ARG A 121 -4.13 -15.51 1.44
N TYR A 122 -3.32 -14.92 0.57
CA TYR A 122 -2.69 -15.59 -0.57
C TYR A 122 -1.21 -15.93 -0.35
N GLY A 123 -0.74 -15.86 0.90
CA GLY A 123 0.64 -16.20 1.27
C GLY A 123 1.65 -15.08 1.01
N PHE A 124 1.21 -13.89 0.61
CA PHE A 124 2.08 -12.74 0.46
C PHE A 124 2.25 -12.03 1.81
N VAL A 125 3.44 -12.14 2.40
CA VAL A 125 3.75 -11.54 3.70
C VAL A 125 4.80 -10.45 3.50
N ALA A 126 4.38 -9.20 3.69
CA ALA A 126 5.27 -8.05 3.69
C ALA A 126 4.73 -6.95 4.63
N PRO A 127 5.61 -6.16 5.27
CA PRO A 127 5.19 -4.97 5.97
C PRO A 127 4.65 -3.93 4.99
N VAL A 128 3.73 -3.09 5.46
CA VAL A 128 3.32 -1.87 4.78
C VAL A 128 4.46 -0.86 4.88
N GLU A 129 5.13 -0.58 3.78
CA GLU A 129 6.15 0.46 3.72
C GLU A 129 5.50 1.80 3.41
N ILE A 130 5.52 2.70 4.40
CA ILE A 130 4.99 4.06 4.29
C ILE A 130 6.05 4.95 3.64
N THR A 131 5.72 5.55 2.50
CA THR A 131 6.60 6.55 1.87
C THR A 131 6.21 7.97 2.30
N SER A 132 4.92 8.22 2.52
CA SER A 132 4.41 9.47 3.10
C SER A 132 3.09 9.23 3.83
N GLY A 133 2.90 9.81 5.01
CA GLY A 133 1.59 9.92 5.68
C GLY A 133 1.11 11.37 5.67
N TYR A 134 0.80 11.93 6.84
CA TYR A 134 0.55 13.35 7.01
C TYR A 134 1.71 14.19 6.46
N ARG A 135 1.36 15.33 5.82
CA ARG A 135 2.31 16.37 5.42
C ARG A 135 1.89 17.68 6.08
N SER A 136 2.83 18.35 6.74
CA SER A 136 2.62 19.73 7.17
C SER A 136 2.47 20.66 5.95
N PRO A 137 1.79 21.80 6.08
CA PRO A 137 1.72 22.80 5.01
C PRO A 137 3.10 23.20 4.49
N LYS A 138 4.08 23.34 5.40
CA LYS A 138 5.47 23.67 5.08
C LYS A 138 6.16 22.59 4.26
N THR A 139 6.06 21.32 4.66
CA THR A 139 6.64 20.21 3.90
C THR A 139 5.98 20.07 2.53
N ASN A 140 4.66 20.22 2.45
CA ASN A 140 3.94 20.13 1.18
C ASN A 140 4.34 21.26 0.22
N ALA A 141 4.44 22.51 0.71
CA ALA A 141 4.93 23.64 -0.09
C ALA A 141 6.35 23.39 -0.62
N ARG A 142 7.25 22.89 0.24
CA ARG A 142 8.62 22.53 -0.14
C ARG A 142 8.68 21.45 -1.24
N LEU A 143 7.76 20.49 -1.24
CA LEU A 143 7.67 19.49 -2.32
C LEU A 143 7.27 20.14 -3.65
N ILE A 144 6.27 21.03 -3.62
CA ILE A 144 5.82 21.78 -4.79
C ILE A 144 6.95 22.65 -5.36
N GLU A 145 7.67 23.39 -4.50
CA GLU A 145 8.80 24.23 -4.89
C GLU A 145 9.94 23.42 -5.54
N LYS A 146 10.13 22.17 -5.11
CA LYS A 146 11.12 21.24 -5.68
C LYS A 146 10.64 20.53 -6.96
N GLY A 147 9.42 20.82 -7.44
CA GLY A 147 8.83 20.13 -8.58
C GLY A 147 8.51 18.64 -8.31
N LEU A 148 8.38 18.24 -7.04
CA LEU A 148 8.01 16.89 -6.66
C LEU A 148 6.48 16.73 -6.61
N PRO A 149 5.94 15.51 -6.82
CA PRO A 149 4.50 15.28 -6.80
C PRO A 149 3.82 15.71 -5.48
N ALA A 150 3.11 16.83 -5.54
CA ALA A 150 2.33 17.39 -4.44
C ALA A 150 1.27 18.35 -4.98
N ALA A 151 0.10 18.38 -4.34
CA ALA A 151 -0.99 19.29 -4.68
C ALA A 151 -1.20 20.31 -3.55
N ARG A 152 -1.61 21.54 -3.90
CA ARG A 152 -1.91 22.60 -2.92
C ARG A 152 -2.99 22.20 -1.93
N ASN A 153 -4.02 21.51 -2.42
CA ASN A 153 -5.15 21.00 -1.61
C ASN A 153 -5.05 19.49 -1.39
N SER A 154 -3.83 18.97 -1.17
CA SER A 154 -3.61 17.55 -0.94
C SER A 154 -4.31 17.04 0.32
N LEU A 155 -4.88 15.83 0.24
CA LEU A 155 -5.48 15.15 1.39
C LEU A 155 -4.45 14.68 2.42
N HIS A 156 -3.16 14.65 2.09
CA HIS A 156 -2.08 14.47 3.08
C HIS A 156 -2.07 15.58 4.13
N LEU A 157 -2.48 16.80 3.78
CA LEU A 157 -2.58 17.94 4.70
C LEU A 157 -3.70 17.77 5.73
N LYS A 158 -4.65 16.87 5.46
CA LYS A 158 -5.84 16.63 6.28
C LYS A 158 -5.77 15.31 7.07
N GLY A 159 -4.65 14.59 6.99
CA GLY A 159 -4.54 13.24 7.57
C GLY A 159 -5.40 12.19 6.86
N GLN A 160 -5.83 12.48 5.63
CA GLN A 160 -6.79 11.66 4.85
C GLN A 160 -6.12 10.92 3.68
N ALA A 161 -4.79 10.90 3.62
CA ALA A 161 -4.07 10.22 2.55
C ALA A 161 -2.76 9.61 3.03
N VAL A 162 -2.34 8.56 2.34
CA VAL A 162 -1.08 7.85 2.56
C VAL A 162 -0.50 7.41 1.23
N ASP A 163 0.81 7.57 1.10
CA ASP A 163 1.61 6.97 0.05
C ASP A 163 2.30 5.75 0.63
N PHE A 164 2.09 4.59 0.02
CA PHE A 164 2.61 3.33 0.55
C PHE A 164 2.84 2.28 -0.53
N ARG A 165 3.52 1.22 -0.13
CA ARG A 165 3.71 0.02 -0.94
C ARG A 165 3.80 -1.22 -0.07
N LEU A 166 3.72 -2.37 -0.74
CA LEU A 166 4.09 -3.65 -0.17
C LEU A 166 5.32 -4.15 -0.93
N PRO A 167 6.50 -4.24 -0.30
CA PRO A 167 7.72 -4.71 -0.95
C PRO A 167 7.53 -6.05 -1.64
N GLY A 168 7.91 -6.15 -2.91
CA GLY A 168 7.70 -7.34 -3.73
C GLY A 168 6.35 -7.41 -4.45
N LEU A 169 5.41 -6.50 -4.16
CA LEU A 169 4.15 -6.37 -4.89
C LEU A 169 4.21 -5.20 -5.87
N HIS A 170 3.89 -5.46 -7.14
CA HIS A 170 3.91 -4.41 -8.15
C HIS A 170 2.84 -3.33 -7.82
N PRO A 171 3.15 -2.02 -7.90
CA PRO A 171 2.21 -0.96 -7.51
C PRO A 171 0.89 -0.99 -8.29
N ARG A 172 0.88 -1.52 -9.52
CA ARG A 172 -0.36 -1.77 -10.28
C ARG A 172 -1.31 -2.70 -9.53
N VAL A 173 -0.81 -3.85 -9.10
CA VAL A 173 -1.61 -4.88 -8.40
C VAL A 173 -2.12 -4.33 -7.06
N LEU A 174 -1.26 -3.62 -6.32
CA LEU A 174 -1.64 -3.00 -5.06
C LEU A 174 -2.70 -1.89 -5.26
N GLY A 175 -2.56 -1.06 -6.29
CA GLY A 175 -3.51 0.01 -6.57
C GLY A 175 -4.88 -0.51 -7.00
N GLU A 176 -4.92 -1.52 -7.87
CA GLU A 176 -6.17 -2.16 -8.30
C GLU A 176 -6.87 -2.87 -7.12
N LEU A 177 -6.10 -3.44 -6.17
CA LEU A 177 -6.64 -3.93 -4.89
C LEU A 177 -7.31 -2.82 -4.08
N VAL A 178 -6.62 -1.71 -3.87
CA VAL A 178 -7.12 -0.60 -3.05
C VAL A 178 -8.31 0.09 -3.72
N GLU A 179 -8.29 0.20 -5.04
CA GLU A 179 -9.41 0.70 -5.85
C GLU A 179 -10.66 -0.17 -5.63
N GLY A 180 -10.50 -1.50 -5.59
CA GLY A 180 -11.58 -2.44 -5.32
C GLY A 180 -12.28 -2.26 -3.97
N PHE A 181 -11.63 -1.64 -2.98
CA PHE A 181 -12.27 -1.30 -1.70
C PHE A 181 -13.23 -0.12 -1.79
N ARG A 182 -13.19 0.68 -2.88
CA ARG A 182 -14.07 1.83 -3.10
C ARG A 182 -14.09 2.81 -1.92
N ALA A 183 -12.94 2.97 -1.26
CA ALA A 183 -12.79 3.77 -0.03
C ALA A 183 -12.28 5.20 -0.29
N GLY A 184 -12.03 5.56 -1.55
CA GLY A 184 -11.66 6.90 -1.99
C GLY A 184 -10.71 6.90 -3.20
N GLY A 185 -9.81 7.88 -3.28
CA GLY A 185 -8.93 8.06 -4.44
C GLY A 185 -7.69 7.16 -4.44
N VAL A 186 -7.23 6.73 -5.63
CA VAL A 186 -6.01 5.94 -5.82
C VAL A 186 -5.11 6.55 -6.90
N GLY A 187 -3.85 6.80 -6.56
CA GLY A 187 -2.83 7.31 -7.48
C GLY A 187 -1.70 6.31 -7.72
N PHE A 188 -1.27 6.13 -8.97
CA PHE A 188 -0.20 5.20 -9.33
C PHE A 188 1.11 5.93 -9.60
N TYR A 189 2.17 5.60 -8.86
CA TYR A 189 3.49 6.21 -8.99
C TYR A 189 4.54 5.13 -9.30
N PHE A 190 4.72 4.84 -10.58
CA PHE A 190 5.72 3.88 -11.04
C PHE A 190 7.09 4.53 -11.03
N ARG A 191 8.06 3.90 -10.37
CA ARG A 191 9.46 4.33 -10.33
C ARG A 191 10.35 3.11 -10.51
N VAL A 192 11.41 3.28 -11.28
CA VAL A 192 12.43 2.26 -11.52
C VAL A 192 13.53 2.40 -10.46
N GLY A 193 14.05 1.28 -9.96
CA GLY A 193 15.20 1.22 -9.05
C GLY A 193 14.92 0.51 -7.73
N ALA A 194 15.96 0.40 -6.89
CA ALA A 194 15.92 -0.35 -5.63
C ALA A 194 14.84 0.16 -4.64
N LYS A 195 14.48 1.44 -4.75
CA LYS A 195 13.42 2.06 -3.96
C LYS A 195 12.07 2.03 -4.66
N GLY A 196 11.85 1.29 -5.76
CA GLY A 196 10.57 1.01 -6.45
C GLY A 196 9.47 2.08 -6.53
N GLY A 197 8.32 1.71 -7.09
CA GLY A 197 7.13 2.55 -7.09
C GLY A 197 6.32 2.46 -5.79
N TRP A 198 5.26 3.25 -5.72
CA TRP A 198 4.25 3.21 -4.64
C TRP A 198 2.87 3.56 -5.21
N ILE A 199 1.85 3.43 -4.37
CA ILE A 199 0.53 4.00 -4.64
C ILE A 199 0.21 5.09 -3.62
N HIS A 200 -0.62 6.03 -4.05
CA HIS A 200 -1.34 6.95 -3.18
C HIS A 200 -2.73 6.38 -2.92
N ALA A 201 -3.20 6.46 -1.68
CA ALA A 201 -4.58 6.21 -1.32
C ALA A 201 -5.10 7.38 -0.47
N ASP A 202 -6.37 7.75 -0.66
CA ASP A 202 -7.04 8.77 0.14
C ASP A 202 -8.50 8.44 0.42
N THR A 203 -9.10 9.14 1.39
CA THR A 203 -10.52 9.01 1.78
C THR A 203 -11.42 10.09 1.17
N GLY A 204 -10.98 10.72 0.07
CA GLY A 204 -11.78 11.66 -0.71
C GLY A 204 -12.70 10.95 -1.73
N PRO A 205 -13.21 11.69 -2.74
CA PRO A 205 -14.00 11.09 -3.80
C PRO A 205 -13.24 10.00 -4.57
N GLU A 206 -13.95 8.93 -4.93
CA GLU A 206 -13.43 7.85 -5.78
C GLU A 206 -12.89 8.42 -7.09
N ARG A 207 -11.60 8.20 -7.35
CA ARG A 207 -10.91 8.64 -8.56
C ARG A 207 -9.60 7.91 -8.72
N VAL A 208 -9.15 7.75 -9.96
CA VAL A 208 -7.89 7.10 -10.30
C VAL A 208 -7.03 8.03 -11.15
N TRP A 209 -5.74 8.11 -10.84
CA TRP A 209 -4.77 8.89 -11.64
C TRP A 209 -3.37 8.27 -11.68
N ARG A 210 -2.52 8.77 -12.57
CA ARG A 210 -1.11 8.38 -12.70
C ARG A 210 -0.23 9.62 -12.48
N GLY A 211 0.90 9.47 -11.79
CA GLY A 211 1.85 10.58 -11.51
C GLY A 211 3.33 10.20 -11.51
#